data_AF-A0A523WXM0-F1
#
_entry.id   AF-A0A523WXM0-F1
#
_cell.length_a   1.000
_cell.length_b   1.000
_cell.length_c   1.000
_cell.angle_alpha   90.00
_cell.angle_beta   90.00
_cell.angle_gamma   90.00
#
_symmetry.space_group_name_H-M   'P 1'
#
loop_
_entity.id
_entity.type
_entity.pdbx_description
1 polymer ?
#
loop_
_entity_poly.entity_id
_entity_poly.type
_entity_poly.pdbx_seq_one_letter_code
_entity_poly.pdbx_strand_id
1 'polypeptide(L)'
;MIYIGDHLAFWTFASIEIGFLTFAIIVARLIGAKKPNKIKATIYECGQDPVGEARSYRMLGITRYFGYAVVFFALDAFAWVILTAAMSINFTIETITIVSLYVLVVLIGVGYFLAELNKLVR
;
A
#
# COMPACT_ATOMS: atom_id res chain seq x y z
N MET A 1 30.44 5.66 -21.29
CA MET A 1 29.30 5.34 -20.41
C MET A 1 28.98 6.60 -19.63
N ILE A 2 27.78 7.17 -19.77
CA ILE A 2 27.44 8.41 -19.05
C ILE A 2 27.23 8.04 -17.59
N TYR A 3 28.09 8.54 -16.69
CA TYR A 3 27.91 8.38 -15.26
C TYR A 3 26.97 9.49 -14.76
N ILE A 4 25.82 9.08 -14.26
CA ILE A 4 24.85 9.95 -13.59
C ILE A 4 24.93 9.56 -12.12
N GLY A 5 25.20 10.51 -11.22
CA GLY A 5 25.31 10.21 -9.79
C GLY A 5 24.05 9.53 -9.25
N ASP A 6 24.20 8.63 -8.28
CA ASP A 6 23.16 7.66 -7.89
C ASP A 6 21.79 8.29 -7.61
N HIS A 7 21.73 9.37 -6.82
CA HIS A 7 20.48 10.07 -6.54
C HIS A 7 19.90 10.77 -7.78
N LEU A 8 20.76 11.31 -8.63
CA LEU A 8 20.34 11.94 -9.88
C LEU A 8 19.80 10.90 -10.87
N ALA A 9 20.36 9.69 -10.88
CA ALA A 9 19.87 8.58 -11.69
C ALA A 9 18.46 8.16 -11.28
N PHE A 10 18.19 8.04 -9.97
CA PHE A 10 16.85 7.77 -9.44
C PHE A 10 15.82 8.83 -9.88
N TRP A 11 16.12 10.11 -9.67
CA TRP A 11 15.19 11.18 -10.03
C TRP A 11 14.98 11.31 -11.54
N THR A 12 16.02 11.06 -12.32
CA THR A 12 15.94 11.04 -13.79
C THR A 12 15.02 9.92 -14.25
N PHE A 13 15.20 8.70 -13.72
CA PHE A 13 14.36 7.55 -14.03
C PHE A 13 12.89 7.80 -13.66
N ALA A 14 12.62 8.27 -12.43
CA ALA A 14 11.27 8.58 -11.98
C ALA A 14 10.59 9.64 -12.85
N SER A 15 11.33 10.67 -13.27
CA SER A 15 10.80 11.73 -14.15
C SER A 15 10.47 11.21 -15.55
N ILE A 16 11.32 10.35 -16.10
CA ILE A 16 11.09 9.71 -17.41
C ILE A 16 9.85 8.81 -17.35
N GLU A 17 9.71 7.99 -16.30
CA GLU A 17 8.55 7.13 -16.07
C GLU A 17 7.24 7.93 -16.00
N ILE A 18 7.20 8.95 -15.14
CA ILE A 18 6.02 9.83 -15.01
C ILE A 18 5.71 10.53 -16.33
N GLY A 19 6.74 11.03 -17.02
CA GLY A 19 6.60 11.66 -18.33
C GLY A 19 6.03 10.71 -19.37
N PHE A 20 6.54 9.48 -19.42
CA PHE A 20 6.07 8.44 -20.34
C PHE A 20 4.61 8.03 -20.05
N LEU A 21 4.25 7.78 -18.79
CA LEU A 21 2.88 7.43 -18.40
C LEU A 21 1.90 8.57 -18.75
N THR A 22 2.29 9.82 -18.47
CA THR A 22 1.49 10.99 -18.80
C THR A 22 1.32 11.12 -20.32
N PHE A 23 2.42 10.98 -21.07
CA PHE A 23 2.40 10.99 -22.53
C PHE A 23 1.49 9.89 -23.09
N ALA A 24 1.58 8.66 -22.59
CA ALA A 24 0.74 7.55 -23.01
C ALA A 24 -0.76 7.83 -22.79
N ILE A 25 -1.13 8.39 -21.63
CA ILE A 25 -2.51 8.79 -21.34
C ILE A 25 -2.98 9.91 -22.29
N ILE A 26 -2.13 10.91 -22.54
CA ILE A 26 -2.45 12.01 -23.48
C ILE A 26 -2.66 11.46 -24.89
N VAL A 27 -1.73 10.64 -25.39
CA VAL A 27 -1.83 10.03 -26.71
C VAL A 27 -3.10 9.20 -26.82
N ALA A 28 -3.39 8.33 -25.85
CA ALA A 28 -4.61 7.52 -25.81
C ALA A 28 -5.89 8.39 -25.85
N ARG A 29 -5.89 9.53 -25.15
CA ARG A 29 -7.00 10.50 -25.18
C ARG A 29 -7.12 11.25 -26.50
N LEU A 30 -6.01 11.51 -27.19
CA LEU A 30 -5.99 12.22 -28.48
C LEU A 30 -6.44 11.32 -29.63
N ILE A 31 -5.95 10.09 -29.70
CA ILE A 31 -6.25 9.15 -30.80
C ILE A 31 -7.52 8.30 -30.54
N GLY A 32 -7.95 8.19 -29.29
CA GLY A 32 -9.09 7.37 -28.89
C GLY A 32 -10.43 7.87 -29.45
N ALA A 33 -11.30 6.93 -29.84
CA ALA A 33 -12.63 7.26 -30.35
C ALA A 33 -13.51 7.93 -29.28
N LYS A 34 -13.91 9.18 -29.51
CA LYS A 34 -14.77 9.95 -28.60
C LYS A 34 -16.24 9.65 -28.89
N LYS A 35 -16.81 8.66 -28.21
CA LYS A 35 -18.23 8.28 -28.32
C LYS A 35 -18.94 8.30 -26.96
N PRO A 36 -19.09 9.49 -26.32
CA PRO A 36 -19.86 9.59 -25.08
C PRO A 36 -21.34 9.33 -25.36
N ASN A 37 -22.00 8.59 -24.47
CA ASN A 37 -23.45 8.44 -24.48
C ASN A 37 -23.96 8.28 -23.05
N LYS A 38 -25.27 8.42 -22.84
CA LYS A 38 -25.87 8.37 -21.51
C LYS A 38 -25.62 7.04 -20.79
N ILE A 39 -25.62 5.92 -21.53
CA ILE A 39 -25.40 4.57 -20.98
C ILE A 39 -23.95 4.39 -20.50
N LYS A 40 -22.95 4.90 -21.22
CA LYS A 40 -21.53 4.86 -20.81
C LYS A 40 -21.22 5.76 -19.62
N ALA A 41 -22.14 6.64 -19.24
CA ALA A 41 -22.03 7.50 -18.08
C ALA A 41 -22.71 6.90 -16.83
N THR A 42 -23.37 5.74 -16.94
CA THR A 42 -23.93 5.03 -15.79
C THR A 42 -22.90 4.10 -15.17
N ILE A 43 -23.15 3.69 -13.92
CA ILE A 43 -22.36 2.65 -13.25
C ILE A 43 -22.54 1.33 -14.00
N TYR A 44 -21.48 0.53 -14.08
CA TYR A 44 -21.55 -0.82 -14.62
C TYR A 44 -22.29 -1.73 -13.62
N GLU A 45 -23.38 -2.34 -14.09
CA GLU A 45 -24.18 -3.33 -13.37
C GLU A 45 -24.26 -4.64 -14.18
N CYS A 46 -24.73 -5.72 -13.56
CA CYS A 46 -24.88 -7.03 -14.21
C CYS A 46 -26.11 -7.13 -15.14
N GLY A 47 -26.52 -6.03 -15.76
CA GLY A 47 -27.68 -5.96 -16.66
C GLY A 47 -29.03 -5.75 -15.96
N GLN A 48 -29.03 -5.31 -14.70
CA GLN A 48 -30.22 -4.94 -13.93
C GLN A 48 -30.04 -3.51 -13.42
N ASP A 49 -31.15 -2.83 -13.14
CA ASP A 49 -31.09 -1.53 -12.47
C ASP A 49 -30.54 -1.69 -11.05
N PRO A 50 -29.73 -0.74 -10.57
CA PRO A 50 -29.16 -0.82 -9.22
C PRO A 50 -30.29 -0.83 -8.18
N VAL A 51 -30.27 -1.81 -7.28
CA VAL A 51 -31.24 -1.96 -6.20
C VAL A 51 -30.54 -1.81 -4.85
N GLY A 52 -31.09 -0.95 -3.99
CA GLY A 52 -30.55 -0.68 -2.66
C GLY A 52 -29.49 0.42 -2.64
N GLU A 53 -28.97 0.74 -1.46
CA GLU A 53 -27.89 1.71 -1.28
C GLU A 53 -26.56 0.97 -1.09
N ALA A 54 -25.51 1.36 -1.80
CA ALA A 54 -24.18 0.73 -1.65
C ALA A 54 -23.64 0.76 -0.20
N ARG A 55 -24.15 1.67 0.65
CA ARG A 55 -23.75 1.83 2.06
C ARG A 55 -24.63 1.06 3.05
N SER A 56 -25.74 0.45 2.63
CA SER A 56 -26.63 -0.28 3.55
C SER A 56 -26.09 -1.65 3.96
N TYR A 57 -25.05 -2.16 3.27
CA TYR A 57 -24.38 -3.39 3.64
C TYR A 57 -23.42 -3.14 4.80
N ARG A 58 -23.52 -3.97 5.86
CA ARG A 58 -22.75 -3.82 7.11
C ARG A 58 -21.27 -3.62 6.81
N MET A 59 -20.67 -2.52 7.30
CA MET A 59 -19.27 -2.12 7.14
C MET A 59 -18.27 -3.05 7.86
N LEU A 60 -18.50 -4.36 7.83
CA LEU A 60 -17.60 -5.36 8.39
C LEU A 60 -16.27 -5.42 7.61
N GLY A 61 -16.28 -5.01 6.33
CA GLY A 61 -15.06 -4.87 5.54
C GLY A 61 -14.13 -3.79 6.07
N ILE A 62 -14.66 -2.64 6.53
CA ILE A 62 -13.82 -1.47 6.87
C ILE A 62 -12.95 -1.76 8.11
N THR A 63 -13.50 -2.45 9.10
CA THR A 63 -12.77 -2.85 10.31
C THR A 63 -11.71 -3.91 9.99
N ARG A 64 -11.97 -4.80 9.03
CA ARG A 64 -10.99 -5.79 8.56
C ARG A 64 -9.82 -5.12 7.83
N TYR A 65 -10.09 -4.25 6.86
CA TYR A 65 -9.03 -3.54 6.13
C TYR A 65 -8.22 -2.63 7.06
N PHE A 66 -8.87 -2.01 8.04
CA PHE A 66 -8.19 -1.23 9.07
C PHE A 66 -7.25 -2.12 9.91
N GLY A 67 -7.70 -3.29 10.34
CA GLY A 67 -6.86 -4.25 11.06
C GLY A 67 -5.61 -4.67 10.27
N TYR A 68 -5.79 -4.99 8.97
CA TYR A 68 -4.66 -5.29 8.09
C TYR A 68 -3.69 -4.12 7.94
N ALA A 69 -4.20 -2.89 7.79
CA ALA A 69 -3.37 -1.70 7.69
C ALA A 69 -2.53 -1.48 8.96
N VAL A 70 -3.14 -1.62 10.14
CA VAL A 70 -2.43 -1.47 11.43
C VAL A 70 -1.29 -2.48 11.54
N VAL A 71 -1.55 -3.75 11.22
CA VAL A 71 -0.51 -4.79 11.25
C VAL A 71 0.59 -4.52 10.23
N PHE A 72 0.22 -4.12 9.01
CA PHE A 72 1.18 -3.76 7.97
C PHE A 72 2.11 -2.63 8.44
N PHE A 73 1.58 -1.55 9.01
CA PHE A 73 2.39 -0.44 9.51
C PHE A 73 3.32 -0.86 10.65
N ALA A 74 2.85 -1.71 11.57
CA ALA A 74 3.68 -2.22 12.66
C ALA A 74 4.85 -3.08 12.13
N LEU A 75 4.59 -3.94 11.14
CA LEU A 75 5.60 -4.79 10.52
C LEU A 75 6.57 -4.00 9.62
N ASP A 76 6.11 -2.96 8.93
CA ASP A 76 6.96 -2.09 8.12
C ASP A 76 7.97 -1.34 9.00
N ALA A 77 7.49 -0.72 10.09
CA ALA A 77 8.37 -0.06 11.06
C ALA A 77 9.38 -1.04 11.68
N PHE A 78 8.98 -2.29 11.91
CA PHE A 78 9.88 -3.37 12.33
C PHE A 78 10.94 -3.74 11.32
N ALA A 79 10.58 -3.85 10.04
CA ALA A 79 11.54 -4.11 8.99
C ALA A 79 12.59 -3.00 8.91
N TRP A 80 12.20 -1.74 9.07
CA TRP A 80 13.11 -0.60 9.13
C TRP A 80 14.08 -0.67 10.32
N VAL A 81 13.59 -1.05 11.50
CA VAL A 81 14.44 -1.20 12.69
C VAL A 81 15.46 -2.32 12.49
N ILE A 82 15.04 -3.48 11.97
CA ILE A 82 15.96 -4.59 11.66
C ILE A 82 16.97 -4.20 10.60
N LEU A 83 16.53 -3.58 9.50
CA LEU A 83 17.41 -3.15 8.42
C LEU A 83 18.45 -2.15 8.92
N THR A 84 18.03 -1.17 9.72
CA THR A 84 18.91 -0.18 10.33
C THR A 84 19.92 -0.84 11.26
N ALA A 85 19.48 -1.77 12.11
CA ALA A 85 20.37 -2.52 13.00
C ALA A 85 21.36 -3.42 12.25
N ALA A 86 20.93 -4.02 11.13
CA ALA A 86 21.79 -4.85 10.28
C ALA A 86 22.83 -4.00 9.52
N MET A 87 22.49 -2.77 9.14
CA MET A 87 23.37 -1.86 8.41
C MET A 87 24.25 -0.99 9.31
N SER A 88 23.84 -0.70 10.56
CA SER A 88 24.62 0.10 11.50
C SER A 88 25.62 -0.76 12.26
N ILE A 89 26.89 -0.66 11.86
CA ILE A 89 28.04 -1.37 12.41
C ILE A 89 28.29 -0.98 13.87
N ASN A 90 27.88 -1.85 14.80
CA ASN A 90 28.60 -2.39 15.95
C ASN A 90 27.58 -3.15 16.80
N PHE A 91 27.72 -4.48 16.90
CA PHE A 91 26.87 -5.33 17.75
C PHE A 91 27.19 -5.08 19.23
N THR A 92 26.72 -3.95 19.75
CA THR A 92 26.75 -3.67 21.18
C THR A 92 25.56 -4.35 21.85
N ILE A 93 25.70 -4.69 23.13
CA ILE A 93 24.60 -5.28 23.92
C ILE A 93 23.39 -4.34 23.95
N GLU A 94 23.62 -3.02 23.95
CA GLU A 94 22.56 -2.00 23.92
C GLU A 94 21.73 -2.06 22.62
N THR A 95 22.40 -2.10 21.46
CA THR A 95 21.74 -2.21 20.14
C THR A 95 20.93 -3.50 20.04
N ILE A 96 21.51 -4.63 20.47
CA ILE A 96 20.81 -5.93 20.46
C ILE A 96 19.57 -5.88 21.35
N THR A 97 19.67 -5.23 22.52
CA THR A 97 18.58 -5.13 23.50
C THR A 97 17.42 -4.29 22.96
N ILE A 98 17.71 -3.11 22.39
CA ILE A 98 16.68 -2.21 21.83
C ILE A 98 15.96 -2.89 20.66
N VAL A 99 16.72 -3.50 19.73
CA VAL A 99 16.15 -4.20 18.58
C VAL A 99 15.31 -5.38 19.02
N SER A 100 15.80 -6.20 19.96
CA SER A 100 15.07 -7.38 20.45
C SER A 100 13.79 -7.00 21.19
N LEU A 101 13.80 -5.92 21.98
CA LEU A 101 12.61 -5.44 22.69
C LEU A 101 11.58 -4.87 21.72
N TYR A 102 12.01 -4.10 20.73
CA TYR A 102 11.13 -3.62 19.67
C TYR A 102 10.52 -4.80 18.90
N VAL A 103 11.34 -5.80 18.58
CA VAL A 103 10.90 -7.02 17.91
C VAL A 103 9.82 -7.73 18.69
N LEU A 104 10.02 -7.89 20.00
CA LEU A 104 9.08 -8.53 20.89
C LEU A 104 7.73 -7.79 20.94
N VAL A 105 7.74 -6.46 21.06
CA VAL A 105 6.50 -5.65 21.12
C VAL A 105 5.70 -5.80 19.84
N VAL A 106 6.34 -5.78 18.67
CA VAL A 106 5.64 -5.98 17.39
C VAL A 106 5.08 -7.40 17.29
N LEU A 107 5.83 -8.42 17.69
CA LEU A 107 5.34 -9.80 17.69
C LEU A 107 4.14 -10.00 18.63
N ILE A 108 4.13 -9.33 19.80
CA ILE A 108 2.97 -9.32 20.70
C ILE A 108 1.76 -8.67 20.02
N GLY A 109 1.95 -7.52 19.38
CA GLY A 109 0.88 -6.81 18.66
C GLY A 109 0.29 -7.65 17.52
N VAL A 110 1.13 -8.30 16.72
CA VAL A 110 0.72 -9.23 15.66
C VAL A 110 0.01 -10.45 16.26
N GLY A 111 0.55 -11.03 17.32
CA GLY A 111 -0.07 -12.17 18.01
C GLY A 111 -1.46 -11.85 18.55
N TYR A 112 -1.63 -10.68 19.16
CA TYR A 112 -2.94 -10.19 19.62
C TYR A 112 -3.92 -10.02 18.46
N PHE A 113 -3.49 -9.40 17.36
CA PHE A 113 -4.32 -9.25 16.17
C PHE A 113 -4.77 -10.60 15.61
N LEU A 114 -3.84 -11.56 15.48
CA LEU A 114 -4.16 -12.91 14.99
C LEU A 114 -5.12 -13.65 15.91
N ALA A 115 -5.01 -13.48 17.23
CA ALA A 115 -5.93 -14.05 18.20
C ALA A 115 -7.36 -13.48 18.09
N GLU A 116 -7.47 -12.19 17.79
CA GLU A 116 -8.76 -11.50 17.63
C GLU A 116 -9.35 -11.60 16.21
N LEU A 117 -8.58 -12.15 15.25
CA LEU A 117 -8.98 -12.25 13.85
C LEU A 117 -10.35 -12.91 13.68
N ASN A 118 -10.64 -13.98 14.41
CA ASN A 118 -11.92 -14.69 14.34
C ASN A 118 -13.12 -13.85 14.81
N LYS A 119 -12.90 -12.87 15.70
CA LYS A 119 -13.95 -11.94 16.16
C LYS A 119 -14.17 -10.80 15.17
N LEU A 120 -13.14 -10.43 14.40
CA LEU A 120 -13.21 -9.42 13.33
C LEU A 120 -13.81 -9.97 12.02
N VAL A 121 -13.75 -11.29 11.82
CA VAL A 121 -14.17 -11.98 10.57
C VAL A 121 -15.62 -12.49 10.62
N ARG A 122 -16.40 -12.23 11.69
CA ARG A 122 -17.81 -12.65 11.82
C ARG A 122 -18.83 -11.57 11.46
#